data_AF-A0AAX1FUJ8-F1
#
_entry.id   AF-A0AAX1FUJ8-F1
#
_cell.length_a   1.000
_cell.length_b   1.000
_cell.length_c   1.000
_cell.angle_alpha   90.00
_cell.angle_beta   90.00
_cell.angle_gamma   90.00
#
_symmetry.space_group_name_H-M   'P 1'
#
loop_
_entity.id
_entity.type
_entity.pdbx_description
1 polymer ?
#
loop_
_entity_poly.entity_id
_entity_poly.type
_entity_poly.pdbx_seq_one_letter_code
_entity_poly.pdbx_strand_id
1 'polypeptide(L)'
;MDQTQLQSIHNDLSNWVAMNDISKRYPQFTHSQIKRLFWLREQKAGLSRCYRQIGKRGFVNVPLFSMWMSGLLPEQQEANTTDS
;
A
#
# COMPACT_ATOMS: atom_id res chain seq x y z
N MET A 1 -6.30 -12.88 7.62
CA MET A 1 -4.87 -12.59 7.86
C MET A 1 -4.72 -12.17 9.32
N ASP A 2 -3.69 -12.62 10.02
CA ASP A 2 -3.47 -12.22 11.41
C ASP A 2 -2.90 -10.78 11.49
N GLN A 3 -3.39 -9.99 12.44
CA GLN A 3 -2.96 -8.61 12.69
C GLN A 3 -1.47 -8.54 13.05
N THR A 4 -0.95 -9.55 13.74
CA THR A 4 0.47 -9.68 14.11
C THR A 4 1.38 -9.76 12.88
N GLN A 5 0.95 -10.49 11.83
CA GLN A 5 1.72 -10.63 10.60
C GLN A 5 1.78 -9.30 9.83
N LEU A 6 0.66 -8.58 9.74
CA LEU A 6 0.62 -7.26 9.12
C LEU A 6 1.52 -6.26 9.83
N GLN A 7 1.56 -6.29 11.17
CA GLN A 7 2.47 -5.46 11.96
C GLN A 7 3.93 -5.81 11.71
N SER A 8 4.27 -7.10 11.62
CA SER A 8 5.64 -7.53 11.30
C SER A 8 6.11 -7.00 9.95
N ILE A 9 5.30 -7.14 8.90
CA ILE A 9 5.60 -6.63 7.55
C ILE A 9 5.72 -5.10 7.55
N HIS A 10 4.82 -4.43 8.28
CA HIS A 10 4.81 -2.96 8.38
C HIS A 10 6.06 -2.43 9.09
N ASN A 11 6.48 -3.08 10.17
CA ASN A 11 7.61 -2.67 11.00
C ASN A 11 8.98 -3.00 10.37
N ASP A 12 9.05 -3.94 9.44
CA ASP A 12 10.27 -4.21 8.69
C ASP A 12 10.57 -3.10 7.69
N LEU A 13 11.59 -2.30 8.00
CA LEU A 13 12.03 -1.15 7.21
C LEU A 13 12.53 -1.53 5.82
N SER A 14 12.99 -2.76 5.60
CA SER A 14 13.49 -3.22 4.30
C SER A 14 12.37 -3.28 3.24
N ASN A 15 11.11 -3.37 3.68
CA ASN A 15 9.93 -3.37 2.83
C ASN A 15 9.54 -1.99 2.31
N TRP A 16 10.12 -0.92 2.84
CA TRP A 16 9.77 0.46 2.49
C TRP A 16 10.66 1.02 1.40
N VAL A 17 10.03 1.48 0.32
CA VAL A 17 10.71 2.00 -0.86
C VAL A 17 10.24 3.41 -1.14
N ALA A 18 11.14 4.31 -1.53
CA ALA A 18 10.72 5.64 -1.96
C ALA A 18 9.75 5.53 -3.16
N MET A 19 8.65 6.27 -3.11
CA MET A 19 7.61 6.21 -4.15
C MET A 19 8.16 6.46 -5.56
N ASN A 20 9.19 7.31 -5.68
CA ASN A 20 9.86 7.61 -6.96
C ASN A 20 10.64 6.42 -7.53
N ASP A 21 10.99 5.44 -6.70
CA ASP A 21 11.73 4.24 -7.12
C ASP A 21 10.80 3.07 -7.46
N ILE A 22 9.50 3.15 -7.16
CA ILE A 22 8.52 2.11 -7.48
C ILE A 22 8.48 1.85 -8.99
N SER A 23 8.39 2.90 -9.82
CA SER A 23 8.37 2.74 -11.28
C SER A 23 9.69 2.23 -11.86
N LYS A 24 10.80 2.34 -11.11
CA LYS A 24 12.08 1.75 -11.51
C LYS A 24 12.14 0.25 -11.23
N ARG A 25 11.50 -0.20 -10.14
CA ARG A 25 11.43 -1.62 -9.75
C ARG A 25 10.33 -2.38 -10.50
N TYR A 26 9.23 -1.70 -10.78
CA TYR A 26 8.01 -2.27 -11.34
C TYR A 26 7.61 -1.47 -12.60
N PRO A 27 8.18 -1.81 -13.78
CA PRO A 27 8.02 -1.03 -15.00
C PRO A 27 6.59 -1.04 -15.55
N GLN A 28 5.72 -1.93 -15.07
CA GLN A 28 4.29 -1.91 -15.37
C GLN A 28 3.57 -0.66 -14.82
N PHE A 29 4.18 0.06 -13.87
CA PHE A 29 3.61 1.26 -13.29
C PHE A 29 4.39 2.51 -13.72
N THR A 30 3.67 3.53 -14.17
CA THR A 30 4.27 4.85 -14.40
C THR A 30 4.36 5.64 -13.08
N HIS A 31 5.32 6.57 -13.02
CA HIS A 31 5.46 7.46 -11.86
C HIS A 31 4.17 8.27 -11.59
N SER A 32 3.55 8.80 -12.64
CA SER A 32 2.31 9.60 -12.54
C SER A 32 1.13 8.78 -11.99
N GLN A 33 0.98 7.51 -12.42
CA GLN A 33 -0.05 6.61 -11.90
C GLN A 33 0.13 6.35 -10.40
N ILE A 34 1.35 5.99 -9.98
CA ILE A 34 1.66 5.73 -8.56
C ILE A 34 1.46 6.98 -7.72
N LYS A 35 1.93 8.14 -8.19
CA LYS A 35 1.74 9.41 -7.49
C LYS A 35 0.26 9.74 -7.30
N ARG A 36 -0.55 9.62 -8.35
CA ARG A 36 -2.00 9.86 -8.26
C ARG A 36 -2.69 8.85 -7.34
N LEU A 37 -2.28 7.58 -7.40
CA LEU A 37 -2.83 6.52 -6.56
C LEU A 37 -2.64 6.83 -5.07
N PHE A 38 -1.42 7.17 -4.66
CA PHE A 38 -1.12 7.50 -3.26
C PHE A 38 -1.57 8.90 -2.82
N TRP A 39 -1.82 9.81 -3.76
CA TRP A 39 -2.54 11.05 -3.47
C TRP A 39 -3.96 10.73 -2.97
N LEU A 40 -4.66 9.82 -3.65
CA LEU A 40 -6.04 9.45 -3.36
C LEU A 40 -6.14 8.30 -2.34
N ARG A 41 -5.09 8.04 -1.56
CA ARG A 41 -5.01 6.89 -0.65
C ARG A 41 -6.14 6.82 0.38
N GLU A 42 -6.59 7.96 0.89
CA GLU A 42 -7.66 8.00 1.90
C GLU A 42 -9.04 7.63 1.30
N GLN A 43 -9.18 7.65 -0.03
CA GLN A 43 -10.40 7.26 -0.74
C GLN A 43 -10.45 5.76 -1.05
N LYS A 44 -9.38 5.01 -0.73
CA LYS A 44 -9.23 3.60 -1.08
C LYS A 44 -8.97 2.81 0.20
N ALA A 45 -9.91 1.95 0.57
CA ALA A 45 -9.79 1.12 1.76
C ALA A 45 -8.45 0.37 1.80
N GLY A 46 -7.75 0.48 2.94
CA GLY A 46 -6.45 -0.15 3.17
C GLY A 46 -5.24 0.50 2.47
N LEU A 47 -5.42 1.42 1.51
CA LEU A 47 -4.29 1.96 0.75
C LEU A 47 -3.36 2.84 1.61
N SER A 48 -3.92 3.59 2.56
CA SER A 48 -3.15 4.40 3.52
C SER A 48 -2.22 3.56 4.42
N ARG A 49 -2.50 2.26 4.60
CA ARG A 49 -1.61 1.34 5.34
C ARG A 49 -0.29 1.11 4.59
N CYS A 50 -0.34 1.12 3.27
CA CYS A 50 0.81 0.85 2.40
C CYS A 50 1.75 2.05 2.28
N TYR A 51 1.39 3.24 2.77
CA TYR A 51 2.09 4.50 2.50
C TYR A 51 2.47 5.26 3.77
N ARG A 52 3.66 5.86 3.79
CA ARG A 52 4.08 6.80 4.83
C ARG A 52 4.81 7.97 4.20
N GLN A 53 4.54 9.17 4.70
CA GLN A 53 5.26 10.38 4.33
C GLN A 53 6.24 10.74 5.46
N ILE A 54 7.52 10.88 5.11
CA ILE A 54 8.57 11.33 6.01
C ILE A 54 9.16 12.63 5.43
N GLY A 55 8.86 13.76 6.06
CA GLY A 55 9.14 15.09 5.52
C GLY A 55 8.42 15.31 4.17
N LYS A 56 9.20 15.55 3.11
CA LYS A 56 8.68 15.75 1.74
C LYS A 56 8.67 14.47 0.89
N ARG A 57 9.12 13.33 1.44
CA ARG A 57 9.28 12.08 0.68
C ARG A 57 8.21 11.07 1.08
N GLY A 58 7.56 10.49 0.07
CA GLY A 58 6.64 9.37 0.22
C GLY A 58 7.36 8.03 0.11
N PHE A 59 6.98 7.10 0.98
CA PHE A 59 7.47 5.73 1.01
C PHE A 59 6.30 4.76 0.92
N VAL A 60 6.51 3.67 0.20
CA VAL A 60 5.53 2.61 -0.03
C VAL A 60 6.08 1.32 0.55
N ASN A 61 5.31 0.67 1.42
CA ASN A 61 5.58 -0.69 1.87
C ASN A 61 5.14 -1.65 0.75
N VAL A 62 6.12 -2.26 0.08
CA VAL A 62 5.89 -3.02 -1.15
C VAL A 62 5.06 -4.28 -0.93
N PRO A 63 5.33 -5.13 0.08
CA PRO A 63 4.48 -6.29 0.36
C PRO A 63 3.03 -5.91 0.68
N LEU A 64 2.81 -4.89 1.52
CA LEU A 64 1.45 -4.43 1.84
C LEU A 64 0.76 -3.86 0.60
N PHE A 65 1.47 -3.14 -0.26
CA PHE A 65 0.93 -2.66 -1.53
C PHE A 65 0.55 -3.82 -2.47
N SER A 66 1.35 -4.88 -2.54
CA SER A 66 1.02 -6.09 -3.29
C SER A 66 -0.26 -6.75 -2.74
N MET A 67 -0.38 -6.86 -1.42
CA MET A 67 -1.60 -7.40 -0.78
C MET A 67 -2.83 -6.54 -1.09
N TRP A 68 -2.68 -5.23 -1.07
CA TRP A 68 -3.74 -4.28 -1.44
C TRP A 68 -4.18 -4.46 -2.89
N MET A 69 -3.24 -4.60 -3.83
CA MET A 69 -3.53 -4.88 -5.23
C MET A 69 -4.29 -6.20 -5.42
N SER A 70 -4.06 -7.18 -4.54
CA SER A 70 -4.76 -8.47 -4.53
C SER A 70 -6.08 -8.46 -3.75
N GLY A 71 -6.48 -7.35 -3.12
CA GLY A 71 -7.70 -7.29 -2.31
C GLY A 71 -7.63 -8.06 -0.99
N LEU A 72 -6.42 -8.33 -0.48
CA LEU A 72 -6.19 -9.21 0.68
C LEU A 72 -6.07 -8.46 2.01
N LEU A 73 -6.12 -7.11 2.00
CA LEU A 73 -6.09 -6.36 3.25
C LEU A 73 -7.43 -6.44 3.97
N PRO A 74 -7.45 -6.51 5.32
CA PRO A 74 -8.69 -6.58 6.09
C PRO A 74 -9.70 -5.48 5.74
N GLU A 75 -9.22 -4.26 5.53
CA GLU A 75 -10.06 -3.10 5.18
C GLU A 75 -10.80 -3.27 3.84
N GLN A 76 -10.33 -4.14 2.96
CA GLN A 76 -10.97 -4.45 1.67
C GLN A 76 -11.97 -5.60 1.78
N GLN A 77 -11.84 -6.45 2.79
CA GLN A 77 -12.70 -7.62 3.00
C GLN A 77 -13.99 -7.26 3.75
N GLU A 78 -13.92 -6.30 4.68
CA GLU A 78 -15.09 -5.81 5.42
C GLU A 78 -16.17 -5.20 4.52
N ALA A 79 -15.81 -4.70 3.34
CA ALA A 79 -16.74 -4.15 2.35
C ALA A 79 -17.55 -5.22 1.59
N ASN A 80 -17.16 -6.50 1.65
CA ASN A 80 -17.81 -7.59 0.90
C ASN A 80 -18.82 -8.40 1.73
N THR A 81 -18.96 -8.14 3.03
CA THR A 81 -19.76 -8.98 3.95
C THR A 81 -21.13 -8.40 4.29
N THR A 82 -21.54 -7.27 3.71
CA THR A 82 -22.84 -6.63 4.00
C THR A 82 -23.94 -6.97 2.98
N ASP A 83 -23.64 -7.72 1.92
CA ASP A 83 -24.63 -8.15 0.90
C ASP A 83 -24.71 -9.69 0.79
N SER A 84 -24.98 -10.40 1.88
CA SER A 84 -25.36 -11.82 1.85
C SER A 84 -26.43 -12.16 2.87
#